data_AF-A0A660WLW0-F1
#
_entry.id   AF-A0A660WLW0-F1
#
_cell.length_a   1.000
_cell.length_b   1.000
_cell.length_c   1.000
_cell.angle_alpha   90.00
_cell.angle_beta   90.00
_cell.angle_gamma   90.00
#
_symmetry.space_group_name_H-M   'P 1'
#
loop_
_entity.id
_entity.type
_entity.pdbx_description
1 polymer ?
#
loop_
_entity_poly.entity_id
_entity_poly.type
_entity_poly.pdbx_seq_one_letter_code
_entity_poly.pdbx_strand_id
1 'polypeptide(L)' 'MKPGRKGREINLYTNTYQYDLNGNLTEKTTTLLPHPRHQLQLTTTYSYDSTNLLTKITYPDGRENNFINCT' A
#
# COMPACT_ATOMS: atom_id res chain seq x y z
N MET A 1 -6.78 -5.59 42.78
CA MET A 1 -6.29 -5.55 41.39
C MET A 1 -7.47 -5.76 40.45
N LYS A 2 -7.82 -4.79 39.59
CA LYS A 2 -8.84 -5.02 38.55
C LYS A 2 -8.14 -5.58 37.30
N PRO A 3 -8.67 -6.64 36.64
CA PRO A 3 -8.11 -7.10 35.39
C PRO A 3 -8.28 -6.00 34.34
N GLY A 4 -7.18 -5.60 33.69
CA GLY A 4 -7.24 -4.69 32.55
C GLY A 4 -8.10 -5.31 31.46
N ARG A 5 -9.14 -4.60 31.01
CA ARG A 5 -9.94 -5.02 29.85
C ARG A 5 -8.97 -5.13 28.66
N LYS A 6 -8.72 -6.34 28.17
CA LYS A 6 -8.07 -6.54 26.87
C LYS A 6 -8.95 -5.82 25.84
N GLY A 7 -8.46 -4.72 25.30
CA GLY A 7 -9.13 -3.99 24.23
C GLY A 7 -9.39 -4.97 23.09
N ARG A 8 -10.61 -4.96 22.54
CA ARG A 8 -10.99 -5.83 21.42
C ARG A 8 -10.07 -5.49 20.25
N GLU A 9 -9.14 -6.39 19.95
CA GLU A 9 -8.34 -6.33 18.74
C GLU A 9 -9.31 -6.39 17.56
N ILE A 10 -9.32 -5.35 16.73
CA ILE A 10 -10.17 -5.30 15.55
C ILE A 10 -9.23 -5.56 14.38
N ASN A 11 -9.41 -6.63 13.64
CA ASN A 11 -8.61 -6.86 12.43
C ASN A 11 -9.43 -6.39 11.22
N LEU A 12 -9.51 -5.06 11.08
CA LEU A 12 -10.10 -4.41 9.93
C LEU A 12 -8.99 -3.87 9.03
N TYR A 13 -9.25 -3.89 7.72
CA TYR A 13 -8.39 -3.23 6.74
C TYR A 13 -9.22 -2.57 5.65
N THR A 14 -8.71 -1.46 5.11
CA THR A 14 -9.29 -0.77 3.94
C THR A 14 -8.22 -0.55 2.89
N ASN A 15 -8.62 -0.55 1.62
CA ASN A 15 -7.73 -0.28 0.49
C ASN A 15 -8.19 0.99 -0.24
N THR A 16 -7.23 1.82 -0.62
CA THR A 16 -7.42 2.95 -1.52
C THR A 16 -6.48 2.81 -2.72
N TYR A 17 -6.95 3.27 -3.88
CA TYR A 17 -6.26 3.15 -5.16
C TYR A 17 -6.22 4.51 -5.85
N GLN A 18 -5.08 4.88 -6.41
CA GLN A 18 -4.92 6.06 -7.26
C GLN A 18 -4.52 5.64 -8.66
N TYR A 19 -5.02 6.37 -9.64
CA TYR A 19 -4.79 6.08 -11.06
C TYR A 19 -4.28 7.32 -11.78
N ASP A 20 -3.41 7.13 -12.77
CA ASP A 20 -3.05 8.19 -13.71
C ASP A 20 -4.14 8.42 -14.78
N LEU A 21 -3.91 9.38 -15.67
CA LEU A 21 -4.84 9.72 -16.76
C LEU A 21 -5.01 8.60 -17.79
N ASN A 22 -4.05 7.67 -17.88
CA ASN A 22 -4.12 6.50 -18.76
C ASN A 22 -4.84 5.32 -18.08
N GLY A 23 -5.24 5.47 -16.81
CA GLY A 23 -5.92 4.46 -16.04
C GLY A 23 -4.98 3.43 -15.38
N ASN A 24 -3.67 3.68 -15.36
CA ASN A 24 -2.75 2.79 -14.65
C ASN A 24 -2.80 3.06 -13.15
N LEU A 25 -2.71 2.00 -12.35
CA LEU A 25 -2.62 2.10 -10.89
C LEU A 25 -1.26 2.70 -10.51
N THR A 26 -1.22 3.89 -9.92
CA THR A 26 0.03 4.54 -9.48
C THR A 26 0.32 4.34 -8.00
N GLU A 27 -0.72 4.16 -7.19
CA GLU A 27 -0.59 3.96 -5.75
C GLU A 27 -1.68 3.02 -5.23
N LYS A 28 -1.28 2.06 -4.40
CA LYS A 28 -2.17 1.26 -3.57
C LYS A 28 -1.80 1.45 -2.11
N THR A 29 -2.74 1.92 -1.31
CA THR A 29 -2.56 2.09 0.14
C THR A 29 -3.52 1.18 0.91
N THR A 30 -2.96 0.31 1.75
CA THR A 30 -3.70 -0.54 2.68
C THR A 30 -3.59 0.04 4.08
N THR A 31 -4.73 0.43 4.67
CA THR A 31 -4.78 0.86 6.07
C THR A 31 -5.21 -0.33 6.94
N LEU A 32 -4.32 -0.78 7.82
CA LEU A 32 -4.57 -1.79 8.84
C LEU A 32 -5.00 -1.08 10.13
N LEU A 33 -6.06 -1.56 10.78
CA LEU A 33 -6.60 -1.01 12.03
C LEU A 33 -6.52 -2.03 13.18
N PRO A 34 -5.33 -2.57 13.55
CA PRO A 34 -5.19 -3.64 14.55
C PRO A 34 -5.75 -3.25 15.93
N HIS A 35 -5.87 -1.94 16.21
CA HIS A 35 -6.53 -1.43 17.39
C HIS A 35 -7.33 -0.16 17.04
N PRO A 36 -8.43 0.16 17.76
CA PRO A 36 -9.21 1.37 17.47
C PRO A 36 -8.42 2.69 17.54
N ARG A 37 -7.26 2.68 18.20
CA ARG A 37 -6.37 3.85 18.36
C ARG A 37 -5.06 3.72 17.60
N HIS A 38 -4.84 2.62 16.88
CA HIS A 38 -3.62 2.36 16.13
C HIS A 38 -3.98 1.99 14.71
N GLN A 39 -3.45 2.77 13.76
CA GLN A 39 -3.52 2.46 12.35
C GLN A 39 -2.12 2.35 11.78
N LEU A 40 -1.94 1.44 10.83
CA LEU A 40 -0.72 1.30 10.05
C LEU A 40 -1.10 1.44 8.57
N GLN A 41 -0.42 2.32 7.85
CA GLN A 41 -0.62 2.48 6.41
C GLN A 41 0.55 1.84 5.68
N LEU A 42 0.22 1.00 4.70
CA LEU A 42 1.16 0.30 3.85
C LEU A 42 0.91 0.75 2.42
N THR A 43 1.85 1.50 1.85
CA THR A 43 1.74 2.08 0.51
C THR A 43 2.70 1.39 -0.45
N THR A 44 2.16 0.91 -1.57
CA THR A 44 2.93 0.43 -2.72
C THR A 44 2.73 1.39 -3.88
N THR A 45 3.81 1.88 -4.48
CA THR A 45 3.76 2.77 -5.64
C THR A 45 4.24 2.07 -6.91
N TYR A 46 3.69 2.49 -8.04
CA TYR A 46 3.98 1.93 -9.36
C TYR A 46 4.36 3.06 -10.31
N SER A 47 5.41 2.86 -11.09
CA SER A 47 5.86 3.83 -12.09
C SER A 47 5.81 3.21 -13.49
N TYR A 48 5.44 4.03 -14.46
CA TYR A 48 5.25 3.64 -15.85
C TYR A 48 6.12 4.53 -16.74
N ASP A 49 6.58 3.98 -17.86
CA ASP A 49 7.23 4.77 -18.91
C ASP A 49 6.21 5.49 -19.80
N SER A 50 6.71 6.28 -20.75
CA SER A 50 5.89 7.02 -21.71
C SER A 50 5.08 6.12 -22.65
N THR A 51 5.42 4.83 -22.75
CA THR A 51 4.69 3.82 -23.53
C THR A 51 3.70 3.03 -22.69
N ASN A 52 3.44 3.47 -21.46
CA ASN A 52 2.47 2.88 -20.55
C ASN A 52 2.88 1.51 -19.99
N LEU A 53 4.18 1.21 -19.96
CA LEU A 53 4.71 -0.04 -19.43
C LEU A 53 5.28 0.16 -18.02
N LEU A 54 5.03 -0.81 -17.14
CA LEU A 54 5.49 -0.77 -15.76
C LEU A 54 7.02 -0.86 -15.70
N THR A 55 7.66 0.14 -15.09
CA THR A 55 9.12 0.22 -14.94
C THR A 55 9.58 0.06 -13.51
N LYS A 56 8.73 0.31 -12.51
CA LYS A 56 9.12 0.19 -11.10
C LYS A 56 7.95 -0.11 -10.18
N ILE A 57 8.20 -0.93 -9.15
CA ILE A 57 7.36 -1.08 -7.97
C ILE A 57 8.19 -0.72 -6.75
N THR A 58 7.67 0.14 -5.87
CA THR A 58 8.24 0.41 -4.53
C THR A 58 7.28 -0.13 -3.47
N TYR A 59 7.78 -1.00 -2.60
CA TYR A 59 7.00 -1.63 -1.53
C TYR A 59 7.03 -0.80 -0.23
N PRO A 60 6.09 -1.03 0.71
CA PRO A 60 6.02 -0.29 1.98
C PRO A 60 7.28 -0.40 2.85
N ASP A 61 8.05 -1.47 2.67
CA ASP A 61 9.32 -1.70 3.37
C ASP A 61 10.54 -1.08 2.66
N GLY A 62 10.30 -0.29 1.60
CA GLY A 62 11.32 0.39 0.82
C GLY A 62 12.02 -0.50 -0.20
N ARG A 63 11.68 -1.79 -0.32
CA ARG A 63 12.20 -2.62 -1.40
C ARG A 63 11.65 -2.16 -2.74
N GLU A 64 12.44 -2.37 -3.78
CA GLU A 64 12.10 -1.95 -5.13
C GLU A 64 12.32 -3.08 -6.13
N ASN A 65 11.38 -3.22 -7.06
CA ASN A 65 11.55 -4.04 -8.26
C ASN A 65 11.57 -3.12 -9.47
N ASN A 66 12.68 -3.11 -10.21
CA ASN A 66 12.83 -2.34 -11.44
C ASN A 66 12.71 -3.26 -12.66
N PHE A 67 12.00 -2.78 -13.67
CA PHE A 67 11.76 -3.49 -14.92
C PHE A 67 12.37 -2.65 -16.05
N ILE A 68 13.32 -3.23 -16.75
CA ILE A 68 13.92 -2.61 -17.93
C ILE A 68 13.29 -3.28 -19.13
N ASN A 69 12.75 -2.48 -20.03
CA ASN A 69 12.32 -2.97 -21.33
C ASN A 69 13.57 -3.23 -22.19
N CYS A 70 13.92 -4.49 -22.39
CA CYS A 70 14.88 -4.86 -23.43
C CYS A 70 14.22 -4.63 -24.80
N THR A 71 14.83 -3.78 -25.62
CA THR A 71 14.43 -3.51 -27.00
C THR A 71 15.42 -4.14 -27.96
#